data_AF-A0A1V9H5X6-F1
#
_entry.id   AF-A0A1V9H5X6-F1
#
_cell.length_a   1.000
_cell.length_b   1.000
_cell.length_c   1.000
_cell.angle_alpha   90.00
_cell.angle_beta   90.00
_cell.angle_gamma   90.00
#
_symmetry.space_group_name_H-M   'P 1'
#
loop_
_entity.id
_entity.type
_entity.pdbx_description
1 polymer ?
#
loop_
_entity_poly.entity_id
_entity_poly.type
_entity_poly.pdbx_seq_one_letter_code
_entity_poly.pdbx_strand_id
1 'polypeptide(L)'
;MRRVSVVGVALCLLYLAATALCVWGALSAQGDPKGYFVLLQLPLTPQLIALDALHADAWLTNMPWATSYVLLVPPFLAVLYAFGHAVQWLIARLLLGAQ
;
A
#
# COMPACT_ATOMS: atom_id res chain seq x y z
N MET A 1 -12.94 -24.36 1.32
CA MET A 1 -11.97 -23.29 0.95
C MET A 1 -12.16 -22.13 1.92
N ARG A 2 -11.13 -21.71 2.67
CA ARG A 2 -11.23 -20.44 3.42
C ARG A 2 -11.49 -19.32 2.40
N ARG A 3 -12.66 -18.68 2.47
CA ARG A 3 -13.05 -17.62 1.51
C ARG A 3 -12.16 -16.39 1.58
N VAL A 4 -11.42 -16.23 2.68
CA VAL A 4 -10.55 -15.09 2.96
C VAL A 4 -9.09 -15.53 2.98
N SER A 5 -8.23 -14.79 2.27
CA SER A 5 -6.77 -14.98 2.35
C SER A 5 -6.22 -14.34 3.61
N VAL A 6 -5.65 -15.15 4.50
CA VAL A 6 -4.99 -14.67 5.72
C VAL A 6 -3.74 -13.87 5.37
N VAL A 7 -2.95 -14.37 4.41
CA VAL A 7 -1.73 -13.70 3.95
C VAL A 7 -2.09 -12.34 3.34
N GLY A 8 -3.11 -12.29 2.47
CA GLY A 8 -3.59 -11.04 1.90
C GLY A 8 -4.07 -10.04 2.94
N VAL A 9 -4.89 -10.48 3.91
CA VAL A 9 -5.32 -9.62 5.02
C VAL A 9 -4.13 -9.12 5.84
N ALA A 10 -3.17 -9.98 6.17
CA ALA A 10 -1.99 -9.59 6.94
C ALA A 10 -1.16 -8.52 6.21
N LEU A 11 -0.95 -8.66 4.90
CA LEU A 11 -0.26 -7.66 4.08
C LEU A 11 -1.01 -6.32 4.07
N CYS A 12 -2.33 -6.35 3.90
CA CYS A 12 -3.17 -5.14 3.95
C CYS A 12 -3.08 -4.44 5.31
N LEU A 13 -3.18 -5.18 6.42
CA LEU A 13 -3.11 -4.62 7.76
C LEU A 13 -1.71 -4.03 8.06
N LEU A 14 -0.65 -4.73 7.65
CA LEU A 14 0.72 -4.23 7.81
C LEU A 14 0.93 -2.92 7.05
N TYR A 15 0.46 -2.87 5.80
CA TYR A 15 0.51 -1.67 4.98
C TYR A 15 -0.28 -0.51 5.62
N LEU A 16 -1.51 -0.76 6.08
CA LEU A 16 -2.33 0.25 6.76
C LEU A 16 -1.68 0.75 8.06
N ALA A 17 -1.08 -0.14 8.86
CA ALA A 17 -0.39 0.23 10.08
C ALA A 17 0.83 1.12 9.77
N ALA A 18 1.67 0.74 8.81
CA ALA A 18 2.80 1.55 8.39
C ALA A 18 2.35 2.92 7.84
N THR A 19 1.27 2.93 7.05
CA THR A 19 0.66 4.15 6.51
C THR A 19 0.18 5.07 7.63
N ALA A 20 -0.52 4.53 8.63
CA ALA A 20 -1.00 5.30 9.78
C ALA A 20 0.14 5.89 10.60
N LEU A 21 1.23 5.12 10.82
CA LEU A 21 2.42 5.61 11.51
C LEU A 21 3.11 6.74 10.74
N CYS A 22 3.18 6.64 9.41
CA CYS A 22 3.74 7.70 8.57
C CYS A 22 2.90 8.98 8.62
N VAL A 23 1.56 8.86 8.50
CA VAL A 23 0.66 10.01 8.61
C VAL A 23 0.74 10.64 9.99
N TRP A 24 0.73 9.83 11.06
CA TRP A 24 0.87 10.34 12.42
C TRP A 24 2.21 11.06 12.63
N GLY A 25 3.31 10.48 12.15
CA GLY A 25 4.63 11.11 12.19
C GLY A 25 4.66 12.43 11.42
N ALA A 26 4.07 12.48 10.22
CA ALA A 26 3.99 13.70 9.42
C ALA A 26 3.24 14.81 10.17
N LEU A 27 2.07 14.51 10.73
CA LEU A 27 1.27 15.47 11.49
C LEU A 27 1.95 15.91 12.80
N SER A 28 2.88 15.09 13.32
CA SER A 28 3.65 15.41 14.53
C SER A 28 4.93 16.19 14.25
N ALA A 29 5.36 16.32 12.98
CA ALA A 29 6.60 16.97 12.56
C ALA A 29 6.49 18.51 12.57
N GLN A 30 6.15 19.10 13.71
CA GLN A 30 6.07 20.57 13.86
C GLN A 30 7.43 21.22 13.58
N GLY A 31 7.47 22.14 12.60
CA GLY A 31 8.69 22.86 12.24
C GLY A 31 9.66 22.09 11.33
N ASP A 32 9.32 20.89 10.86
CA ASP A 32 10.09 20.14 9.85
C ASP A 32 9.25 19.89 8.58
N PRO A 33 9.23 20.85 7.63
CA PRO A 33 8.50 20.70 6.38
C PRO A 33 8.97 19.52 5.53
N LYS A 34 10.26 19.15 5.63
CA LYS A 34 10.82 18.02 4.88
C LYS A 34 10.35 16.70 5.45
N GLY A 35 10.41 16.54 6.77
CA GLY A 35 9.89 15.37 7.47
C GLY A 35 8.40 15.15 7.19
N TYR A 36 7.60 16.22 7.25
CA TYR A 36 6.19 16.20 6.86
C TYR A 36 5.98 15.63 5.46
N PHE A 37 6.70 16.15 4.47
CA PHE A 37 6.57 15.74 3.08
C PHE A 37 7.04 14.29 2.84
N VAL A 38 8.22 13.92 3.34
CA VAL A 38 8.79 12.57 3.16
C VAL A 38 7.88 11.51 3.78
N LEU A 39 7.40 11.74 5.01
CA LEU A 39 6.54 10.78 5.69
C LEU A 39 5.20 10.59 4.96
N LEU A 40 4.59 11.64 4.41
CA LEU A 40 3.38 11.49 3.61
C LEU A 40 3.61 10.77 2.28
N GLN A 41 4.82 10.80 1.73
CA GLN A 41 5.12 10.13 0.46
C GLN A 41 5.47 8.66 0.61
N LEU A 42 6.14 8.25 1.71
CA LEU A 42 6.64 6.89 1.90
C LEU A 42 5.57 5.79 1.66
N PRO A 43 4.34 5.89 2.18
CA PRO A 43 3.31 4.88 1.95
C PRO A 43 2.76 4.85 0.53
N LEU A 44 2.97 5.92 -0.25
CA LEU A 44 2.51 6.06 -1.62
C LEU A 44 3.61 5.76 -2.65
N THR A 45 4.87 5.65 -2.24
CA THR A 45 6.01 5.49 -3.15
C THR A 45 5.83 4.34 -4.15
N PRO A 46 5.39 3.12 -3.77
CA PRO A 46 5.16 2.05 -4.75
C PRO A 46 4.12 2.41 -5.82
N GLN A 47 3.04 3.09 -5.43
CA GLN A 47 1.97 3.53 -6.33
C GLN A 47 2.43 4.65 -7.25
N LEU A 48 3.22 5.60 -6.72
CA LEU A 48 3.78 6.70 -7.49
C LEU A 48 4.78 6.19 -8.53
N ILE A 49 5.64 5.21 -8.18
CA ILE A 49 6.54 4.55 -9.13
C ILE A 49 5.75 3.85 -10.23
N ALA A 50 4.64 3.17 -9.88
CA ALA A 50 3.80 2.52 -10.87
C ALA A 50 3.12 3.53 -11.82
N LEU A 51 2.66 4.67 -11.30
CA LEU A 51 2.07 5.73 -12.12
C LEU A 51 3.11 6.41 -13.03
N ASP A 52 4.30 6.68 -12.52
CA ASP A 52 5.43 7.21 -13.29
C ASP A 52 5.81 6.26 -14.44
N ALA A 53 5.91 4.96 -14.17
CA ALA A 53 6.15 3.95 -15.20
C ALA A 53 5.05 3.92 -16.30
N LEU A 54 3.83 4.32 -15.94
CA LEU A 54 2.69 4.44 -16.86
C LEU A 54 2.54 5.85 -17.47
N HIS A 55 3.44 6.78 -17.15
CA HIS A 55 3.37 8.20 -17.53
C HIS A 55 2.04 8.87 -17.13
N ALA A 56 1.50 8.47 -15.98
CA ALA A 56 0.20 8.90 -15.45
C ALA A 56 0.31 9.70 -14.14
N ASP A 57 1.52 10.00 -13.69
CA ASP A 57 1.82 10.76 -12.47
C ASP A 57 1.32 12.20 -12.53
N ALA A 58 1.26 12.80 -13.73
CA ALA A 58 0.75 14.16 -13.95
C ALA A 58 -0.68 14.36 -13.45
N TRP A 59 -1.50 13.30 -13.37
CA TRP A 59 -2.86 13.36 -12.84
C TRP A 59 -2.91 13.73 -11.35
N LEU A 60 -1.86 13.44 -10.60
CA LEU A 60 -1.77 13.75 -9.16
C LEU A 60 -1.26 15.17 -8.89
N THR A 61 -0.89 15.93 -9.93
CA THR A 61 -0.36 17.29 -9.78
C THR A 61 -1.39 18.18 -9.09
N ASN A 62 -0.96 18.92 -8.07
CA ASN A 62 -1.79 19.80 -7.24
C ASN A 62 -2.91 19.11 -6.45
N MET A 63 -2.95 17.78 -6.37
CA MET A 63 -3.91 17.11 -5.49
C MET A 63 -3.51 17.26 -4.02
N PRO A 64 -4.46 17.57 -3.12
CA PRO A 64 -4.23 17.48 -1.69
C PRO A 64 -3.80 16.05 -1.32
N TRP A 65 -2.85 15.93 -0.39
CA TRP A 65 -2.32 14.63 0.04
C TRP A 65 -3.44 13.66 0.47
N ALA A 66 -4.46 14.14 1.18
CA ALA A 66 -5.58 13.31 1.60
C ALA A 66 -6.36 12.71 0.41
N THR A 67 -6.54 13.49 -0.66
CA THR A 67 -7.18 13.02 -1.89
C THR A 67 -6.35 11.94 -2.56
N SER A 68 -5.03 12.13 -2.67
CA SER A 68 -4.12 11.12 -3.23
C SER A 68 -4.17 9.82 -2.42
N TYR A 69 -4.27 9.89 -1.09
CA TYR A 69 -4.44 8.70 -0.24
C TYR A 69 -5.75 7.97 -0.53
N VAL A 70 -6.88 8.69 -0.57
CA VAL A 70 -8.20 8.10 -0.86
C VAL A 70 -8.23 7.42 -2.23
N LEU A 71 -7.53 7.97 -3.23
CA LEU A 71 -7.48 7.42 -4.58
C LEU A 71 -6.53 6.24 -4.71
N LEU A 72 -5.35 6.29 -4.08
CA LEU A 72 -4.27 5.32 -4.32
C LEU A 72 -4.24 4.16 -3.32
N VAL A 73 -4.69 4.38 -2.08
CA VAL A 73 -4.65 3.34 -1.02
C VAL A 73 -5.62 2.19 -1.32
N PRO A 74 -6.91 2.40 -1.64
CA PRO A 74 -7.85 1.30 -1.90
C PRO A 74 -7.45 0.36 -3.06
N PRO A 75 -7.04 0.84 -4.26
CA PRO A 75 -6.61 -0.07 -5.30
C PRO A 75 -5.32 -0.80 -4.92
N PHE A 76 -4.41 -0.15 -4.19
CA PHE A 76 -3.21 -0.82 -3.71
C PHE A 76 -3.49 -1.91 -2.67
N LEU A 77 -4.46 -1.72 -1.78
CA LEU A 77 -4.95 -2.78 -0.88
C LEU A 77 -5.51 -3.98 -1.66
N ALA A 78 -6.23 -3.73 -2.76
CA ALA A 78 -6.72 -4.82 -3.61
C ALA A 78 -5.55 -5.59 -4.24
N VAL A 79 -4.50 -4.90 -4.71
CA VAL A 79 -3.27 -5.52 -5.23
C VAL A 79 -2.57 -6.35 -4.16
N LEU A 80 -2.37 -5.81 -2.96
CA LEU A 80 -1.74 -6.55 -1.84
C LEU A 80 -2.54 -7.78 -1.44
N TYR A 81 -3.87 -7.66 -1.36
CA TYR A 81 -4.74 -8.78 -1.06
C TYR A 81 -4.66 -9.86 -2.14
N ALA A 82 -4.72 -9.48 -3.42
CA ALA A 82 -4.61 -10.40 -4.55
C ALA A 82 -3.25 -11.11 -4.56
N PHE A 83 -2.17 -10.37 -4.32
CA PHE A 83 -0.82 -10.93 -4.20
C PHE A 83 -0.72 -11.93 -3.05
N GLY A 84 -1.18 -11.56 -1.85
CA GLY A 84 -1.19 -12.46 -0.70
C GLY A 84 -2.07 -13.70 -0.92
N HIS A 85 -3.19 -13.55 -1.63
CA HIS A 85 -4.04 -14.68 -2.02
C HIS A 85 -3.31 -15.63 -2.98
N ALA A 86 -2.63 -15.10 -3.99
CA ALA A 86 -1.83 -15.88 -4.94
C ALA A 86 -0.68 -16.63 -4.24
N VAL A 87 0.04 -15.96 -3.33
CA VAL A 87 1.10 -16.57 -2.52
C VAL A 87 0.54 -17.69 -1.64
N GLN A 88 -0.56 -17.43 -0.92
CA GLN A 88 -1.20 -18.44 -0.08
C GLN A 88 -1.67 -19.66 -0.88
N TRP A 89 -2.21 -19.43 -2.08
CA TRP A 89 -2.61 -20.49 -3.00
C TRP A 89 -1.42 -21.30 -3.51
N LEU A 90 -0.31 -20.64 -3.85
CA LEU A 90 0.91 -21.31 -4.31
C LEU A 90 1.50 -22.19 -3.21
N ILE A 91 1.57 -21.69 -1.97
CA ILE A 91 2.02 -22.47 -0.81
C ILE A 91 1.13 -23.69 -0.61
N ALA A 92 -0.20 -23.53 -0.65
CA ALA A 92 -1.13 -24.65 -0.49
C ALA A 92 -0.94 -25.70 -1.60
N ARG A 93 -0.71 -25.28 -2.85
CA ARG A 93 -0.42 -26.19 -3.97
C ARG A 93 0.89 -26.95 -3.79
N LEU A 94 1.96 -26.27 -3.37
CA LEU A 94 3.26 -26.90 -3.16
C LEU A 94 3.23 -27.90 -2.01
N LEU A 95 2.51 -27.59 -0.93
CA LEU A 95 2.37 -28.49 0.22
C LEU A 95 1.45 -29.69 -0.05
N LEU A 96 0.37 -29.51 -0.82
CA LEU A 96 -0.56 -30.58 -1.17
C LEU A 96 -0.09 -31.42 -2.36
N GLY A 97 0.72 -30.86 -3.27
CA GLY A 97 1.35 -31.60 -4.37
C GLY A 97 2.62 -32.37 -3.96
N ALA A 98 3.05 -32.23 -2.70
CA ALA A 98 4.13 -33.00 -2.10
C ALA A 98 3.61 -34.24 -1.31
N GLN A 99 2.31 -34.54 -1.39
CA GLN A 99 1.65 -35.74 -0.88
C GLN A 99 1.19 -36.61 -2.06
#